data_AF-A0A7C6XYU5-F1
#
_entry.id   AF-A0A7C6XYU5-F1
#
_cell.length_a   1.000
_cell.length_b   1.000
_cell.length_c   1.000
_cell.angle_alpha   90.00
_cell.angle_beta   90.00
_cell.angle_gamma   90.00
#
_symmetry.space_group_name_H-M   'P 1'
#
loop_
_entity.id
_entity.type
_entity.pdbx_description
1 polymer ?
#
loop_
_entity_poly.entity_id
_entity_poly.type
_entity_poly.pdbx_seq_one_letter_code
_entity_poly.pdbx_strand_id
1 'polypeptide(L)'
;MTDSVTLDGSYGEGGGQIVRTALALSALTGRPLRIVNVRGGREQPGLRPQHLSAVRAVAALCDAQVEGDAVHSRELFFAPRTAPQPGNYTIDVADAAPGGSA
;
A
#
# COMPACT_ATOMS: atom_id res chain seq x y z
N MET A 1 -1.22 21.68 -7.33
CA MET A 1 -0.31 20.51 -7.23
C MET A 1 -0.25 20.13 -5.77
N THR A 2 -0.67 18.92 -5.41
CA THR A 2 -0.67 18.47 -4.02
C THR A 2 0.70 17.85 -3.73
N ASP A 3 1.43 18.37 -2.75
CA ASP A 3 2.74 17.85 -2.37
C ASP A 3 2.67 16.37 -1.95
N SER A 4 3.57 15.57 -2.51
CA SER A 4 3.74 14.15 -2.18
C SER A 4 4.29 13.99 -0.75
N VAL A 5 3.74 13.03 -0.01
CA VAL A 5 4.23 12.65 1.32
C VAL A 5 5.21 11.50 1.19
N THR A 6 6.39 11.61 1.80
CA THR A 6 7.36 10.52 1.89
C THR A 6 7.45 10.00 3.32
N LEU A 7 7.30 8.69 3.50
CA LEU A 7 7.38 8.02 4.80
C LEU A 7 8.50 6.97 4.81
N ASP A 8 9.18 6.85 5.95
CA ASP A 8 10.07 5.73 6.24
C ASP A 8 9.29 4.58 6.89
N GLY A 9 9.14 3.48 6.16
CA GLY A 9 8.46 2.26 6.56
C GLY A 9 9.17 1.44 7.64
N SER A 10 10.38 1.84 8.05
CA SER A 10 11.08 1.27 9.20
C SER A 10 10.75 1.99 10.52
N TYR A 11 10.11 3.17 10.46
CA TYR A 11 9.79 3.96 11.64
C TYR A 11 8.87 3.20 12.62
N GLY A 12 9.10 3.39 13.92
CA GLY A 12 8.38 2.69 14.99
C GLY A 12 8.66 1.19 14.97
N GLU A 13 7.62 0.37 14.94
CA GLU A 13 7.77 -1.10 14.90
C GLU A 13 8.19 -1.66 13.53
N GLY A 14 8.34 -0.79 12.51
CA GLY A 14 8.63 -1.20 11.14
C GLY A 14 7.62 -2.23 10.59
N GLY A 15 6.36 -2.16 11.04
CA GLY A 15 5.32 -3.15 10.75
C GLY A 15 4.48 -2.81 9.53
N GLY A 16 3.41 -3.59 9.31
CA GLY A 16 2.45 -3.33 8.23
C GLY A 16 1.47 -2.18 8.50
N GLN A 17 1.42 -1.67 9.73
CA GLN A 17 0.46 -0.65 10.14
C GLN A 17 0.70 0.68 9.42
N ILE A 18 1.96 1.11 9.29
CA ILE A 18 2.31 2.36 8.59
C ILE A 18 1.82 2.33 7.14
N VAL A 19 1.94 1.20 6.45
CA VAL A 19 1.48 1.02 5.07
C VAL A 19 -0.03 1.20 4.97
N ARG A 20 -0.81 0.49 5.80
CA ARG A 20 -2.28 0.54 5.74
C ARG A 20 -2.83 1.91 6.08
N THR A 21 -2.32 2.54 7.14
CA THR A 21 -2.78 3.86 7.57
C THR A 21 -2.42 4.93 6.54
N ALA A 22 -1.20 4.90 6.00
CA ALA A 22 -0.76 5.87 5.01
C ALA A 22 -1.55 5.76 3.71
N LEU A 23 -1.85 4.54 3.23
CA LEU A 23 -2.71 4.31 2.06
C LEU A 23 -4.11 4.92 2.24
N ALA A 24 -4.75 4.64 3.38
CA ALA A 24 -6.08 5.17 3.68
C ALA A 24 -6.07 6.70 3.72
N LEU A 25 -5.09 7.31 4.40
CA LEU A 25 -4.95 8.76 4.46
C LEU A 25 -4.65 9.37 3.09
N SER A 26 -3.79 8.75 2.29
CA SER A 26 -3.50 9.19 0.93
C SER A 26 -4.77 9.19 0.08
N ALA A 27 -5.52 8.09 0.06
CA ALA A 27 -6.78 7.99 -0.67
C ALA A 27 -7.82 9.02 -0.22
N LEU A 28 -7.97 9.25 1.10
CA LEU A 28 -8.91 10.24 1.64
C LEU A 28 -8.52 11.69 1.36
N THR A 29 -7.21 11.99 1.35
CA THR A 29 -6.71 13.37 1.20
C THR A 29 -6.34 13.73 -0.24
N GLY A 30 -6.30 12.76 -1.16
CA GLY A 30 -5.86 12.96 -2.54
C GLY A 30 -4.37 13.31 -2.67
N ARG A 31 -3.57 13.03 -1.63
CA ARG A 31 -2.13 13.35 -1.60
C ARG A 31 -1.31 12.14 -2.03
N PRO A 32 -0.42 12.24 -3.03
CA PRO A 32 0.49 11.15 -3.37
C PRO A 32 1.35 10.74 -2.16
N LEU A 33 1.69 9.46 -2.12
CA LEU A 33 2.42 8.81 -1.04
C LEU A 33 3.59 8.01 -1.60
N ARG A 34 4.77 8.20 -1.02
CA ARG A 34 5.93 7.34 -1.20
C ARG A 34 6.31 6.72 0.14
N ILE A 35 6.40 5.40 0.20
CA ILE A 35 6.95 4.69 1.37
C ILE A 35 8.27 4.06 0.95
N VAL A 36 9.35 4.40 1.65
CA VAL A 36 10.66 3.75 1.52
C VAL A 36 10.87 2.80 2.70
N ASN A 37 11.83 1.87 2.59
CA ASN A 37 12.14 0.92 3.67
C ASN A 37 10.91 0.18 4.20
N VAL A 38 9.99 -0.24 3.32
CA VAL A 38 8.77 -0.93 3.72
C VAL A 38 9.12 -2.14 4.58
N ARG A 39 8.64 -2.14 5.82
CA ARG A 39 8.94 -3.17 6.82
C ARG A 39 10.44 -3.39 7.07
N GLY A 40 11.25 -2.33 6.97
CA GLY A 40 12.71 -2.39 7.09
C GLY A 40 13.22 -2.91 8.44
N GLY A 41 12.43 -2.77 9.51
CA GLY A 41 12.76 -3.29 10.85
C GLY A 41 12.37 -4.75 11.10
N ARG A 42 11.90 -5.49 10.09
CA ARG A 42 11.46 -6.89 10.23
C ARG A 42 12.45 -7.84 9.58
N GLU A 43 12.55 -9.05 10.12
CA GLU A 43 13.38 -10.15 9.58
C GLU A 43 13.11 -10.42 8.09
N GLN A 44 11.83 -10.42 7.70
CA GLN A 44 11.40 -10.54 6.31
C GLN A 44 10.83 -9.18 5.86
N PRO A 45 11.64 -8.25 5.34
CA PRO A 45 11.21 -6.90 4.96
C PRO A 45 10.39 -6.90 3.67
N GLY A 46 9.85 -5.73 3.33
CA GLY A 46 9.04 -5.48 2.16
C GLY A 46 7.56 -5.86 2.31
N LEU A 47 6.79 -5.59 1.26
CA LEU A 47 5.37 -5.94 1.18
C LEU A 47 5.17 -7.45 1.30
N ARG A 48 4.04 -7.84 1.86
CA ARG A 48 3.58 -9.23 2.01
C ARG A 48 2.20 -9.34 1.37
N PRO A 49 1.70 -10.54 1.08
CA PRO A 49 0.42 -10.70 0.37
C PRO A 49 -0.72 -9.86 0.97
N GLN A 50 -0.84 -9.81 2.30
CA GLN A 50 -1.84 -8.99 2.99
C GLN A 50 -1.63 -7.47 2.83
N HIS A 51 -0.39 -7.01 2.71
CA HIS A 51 -0.11 -5.60 2.43
C HIS A 51 -0.45 -5.26 0.99
N LEU A 52 -0.08 -6.14 0.06
CA LEU A 52 -0.34 -5.97 -1.37
C LEU A 52 -1.85 -5.95 -1.66
N SER A 53 -2.60 -6.82 -1.00
CA SER A 53 -4.06 -6.85 -1.06
C SER A 53 -4.67 -5.53 -0.60
N ALA A 54 -4.15 -4.95 0.48
CA ALA A 54 -4.59 -3.63 0.94
C ALA A 54 -4.22 -2.51 -0.06
N VAL A 55 -3.02 -2.54 -0.63
CA VAL A 55 -2.59 -1.59 -1.69
C VAL A 55 -3.57 -1.64 -2.86
N ARG A 56 -3.82 -2.85 -3.40
CA ARG A 56 -4.70 -3.07 -4.55
C ARG A 56 -6.15 -2.70 -4.26
N ALA A 57 -6.65 -3.06 -3.07
CA ALA A 57 -7.99 -2.70 -2.63
C ALA A 57 -8.18 -1.17 -2.62
N VAL A 58 -7.26 -0.46 -1.97
CA VAL A 58 -7.35 0.99 -1.85
C VAL A 58 -7.10 1.67 -3.21
N ALA A 59 -6.22 1.12 -4.04
CA ALA A 59 -6.01 1.62 -5.39
C ALA A 59 -7.28 1.51 -6.25
N ALA A 60 -8.01 0.40 -6.16
CA ALA A 60 -9.27 0.22 -6.87
C ALA A 60 -10.37 1.20 -6.41
N LEU A 61 -10.38 1.58 -5.12
CA LEU A 61 -11.34 2.55 -4.59
C LEU A 61 -11.17 3.96 -5.18
N CYS A 62 -9.94 4.40 -5.43
CA CYS A 62 -9.60 5.79 -5.80
C CYS A 62 -8.85 5.92 -7.14
N ASP A 63 -8.93 4.87 -7.97
CA ASP A 63 -8.28 4.77 -9.27
C ASP A 63 -6.78 5.13 -9.21
N ALA A 64 -6.05 4.65 -8.20
CA ALA A 64 -4.68 5.10 -7.95
C ALA A 64 -3.66 4.56 -8.98
N GLN A 65 -2.67 5.39 -9.30
CA GLN A 65 -1.39 4.90 -9.86
C GLN A 65 -0.57 4.26 -8.74
N VAL A 66 0.01 3.09 -9.00
CA VAL A 66 0.82 2.34 -8.04
C VAL A 66 2.11 1.86 -8.68
N GLU A 67 3.24 2.04 -7.99
CA GLU A 67 4.54 1.46 -8.36
C GLU A 67 5.11 0.70 -7.16
N GLY A 68 5.77 -0.44 -7.41
CA GLY A 68 6.23 -1.33 -6.35
C GLY A 68 5.16 -2.30 -5.82
N ASP A 69 4.08 -2.54 -6.59
CA ASP A 69 3.05 -3.54 -6.33
C ASP A 69 3.58 -4.98 -6.52
N ALA A 70 4.54 -5.38 -5.68
CA ALA A 70 5.09 -6.72 -5.67
C ALA A 70 5.38 -7.19 -4.23
N VAL A 71 5.24 -8.49 -3.99
CA VAL A 71 5.70 -9.11 -2.74
C VAL A 71 7.21 -8.87 -2.60
N HIS A 72 7.65 -8.61 -1.36
CA HIS A 72 9.00 -8.19 -1.01
C HIS A 72 9.44 -6.81 -1.50
N SER A 73 8.58 -6.05 -2.19
CA SER A 73 8.92 -4.67 -2.54
C SER A 73 9.21 -3.84 -1.29
N ARG A 74 10.35 -3.14 -1.30
CA ARG A 74 10.80 -2.28 -0.21
C ARG A 74 10.45 -0.81 -0.41
N GLU A 75 9.91 -0.49 -1.58
CA GLU A 75 9.42 0.83 -1.93
C GLU A 75 8.02 0.72 -2.52
N LEU A 76 7.18 1.69 -2.19
CA LEU A 76 5.82 1.79 -2.71
C LEU A 76 5.55 3.24 -3.06
N PHE A 77 5.14 3.51 -4.29
CA PHE A 77 4.52 4.76 -4.68
C PHE A 77 3.02 4.54 -4.91
N PHE A 78 2.20 5.45 -4.40
CA PHE A 78 0.76 5.40 -4.50
C PHE A 78 0.23 6.83 -4.73
N ALA A 79 -0.46 7.04 -5.85
CA ALA A 79 -1.03 8.34 -6.19
C ALA A 79 -2.52 8.19 -6.55
N PRO A 80 -3.45 8.58 -5.66
CA PRO A 80 -4.89 8.52 -5.95
C PRO A 80 -5.25 9.48 -7.09
N ARG A 81 -6.11 9.06 -8.01
CA ARG A 81 -6.59 9.90 -9.14
C ARG A 81 -7.98 10.46 -8.92
N THR A 82 -8.79 9.79 -8.10
CA THR A 82 -10.12 10.24 -7.70
C THR A 82 -10.29 10.18 -6.19
N ALA A 83 -11.35 10.78 -5.66
CA ALA A 83 -11.82 10.42 -4.32
C ALA A 83 -12.28 8.94 -4.30
N PRO A 84 -12.30 8.28 -3.13
CA PRO A 84 -12.84 6.93 -3.01
C PRO A 84 -14.28 6.84 -3.54
N GLN A 85 -14.55 5.88 -4.41
CA GLN A 85 -15.86 5.68 -5.03
C GLN A 85 -16.65 4.59 -4.30
N PRO A 86 -17.98 4.75 -4.13
CA PRO A 86 -18.83 3.69 -3.62
C PRO A 86 -18.97 2.57 -4.65
N GLY A 87 -19.05 1.32 -4.19
CA GLY A 87 -19.21 0.17 -5.06
C GLY A 87 -18.97 -1.15 -4.35
N ASN A 88 -19.08 -2.24 -5.12
CA ASN A 88 -18.75 -3.58 -4.67
C ASN A 88 -17.33 -3.91 -5.13
N TYR A 89 -16.45 -4.19 -4.17
CA TYR A 89 -15.06 -4.55 -4.41
C TYR A 89 -14.80 -5.92 -3.79
N THR A 90 -14.26 -6.84 -4.58
CA THR A 90 -13.83 -8.17 -4.10
C THR A 90 -12.33 -8.24 -4.21
N ILE A 91 -11.68 -8.56 -3.09
CA ILE A 91 -10.22 -8.67 -2.99
C ILE A 91 -9.94 -9.98 -2.26
N ASP A 92 -9.26 -10.89 -2.94
CA ASP A 92 -8.75 -12.11 -2.31
C ASP A 92 -7.28 -11.91 -1.93
N VAL A 93 -6.94 -12.20 -0.68
CA VAL A 93 -5.57 -12.09 -0.20
C VAL A 93 -4.69 -13.20 -0.79
N ALA A 94 -5.27 -14.33 -1.14
CA ALA A 94 -4.57 -15.45 -1.76
C ALA A 94 -4.02 -15.09 -3.15
N ASP A 95 -4.69 -14.21 -3.90
CA ASP A 95 -4.25 -13.75 -5.23
C ASP A 95 -2.92 -12.98 -5.18
N ALA A 96 -2.58 -12.43 -4.00
CA ALA A 96 -1.33 -11.74 -3.76
C ALA A 96 -0.21 -12.66 -3.23
N ALA A 97 -0.50 -13.92 -2.93
CA ALA A 97 0.48 -14.88 -2.43
C ALA A 97 1.17 -15.63 -3.59
N PRO A 98 2.50 -15.57 -3.72
CA PRO A 98 3.20 -16.43 -4.66
C PRO A 98 3.09 -17.87 -4.16
N GLY A 99 2.24 -18.68 -4.82
CA GLY A 99 2.13 -20.12 -4.55
C GLY A 99 0.88 -20.60 -3.83
N GLY A 100 -0.19 -19.81 -3.74
CA GLY A 100 -1.55 -20.31 -3.46
C GLY A 100 -1.71 -21.16 -2.19
N SER A 101 -1.77 -20.52 -1.04
CA SER A 101 -2.66 -20.85 0.10
C SER A 101 -2.40 -19.83 1.20
N ALA A 102 -3.45 -19.12 1.61
CA ALA A 102 -3.44 -18.17 2.72
C ALA A 102 -3.38 -18.86 4.08
#